data_AF-A0A1H6J8A6-F1
#
_entry.id   AF-A0A1H6J8A6-F1
#
_cell.length_a   1.000
_cell.length_b   1.000
_cell.length_c   1.000
_cell.angle_alpha   90.00
_cell.angle_beta   90.00
_cell.angle_gamma   90.00
#
_symmetry.space_group_name_H-M   'P 1'
#
loop_
_entity.id
_entity.type
_entity.pdbx_description
1 polymer ?
#
loop_
_entity_poly.entity_id
_entity_poly.type
_entity_poly.pdbx_seq_one_letter_code
_entity_poly.pdbx_strand_id
1 'polypeptide(L)'
;MSLFSLSLWFSTSAIGTAIAGTVLIQPAEQAQWQLDSSAFHCRLQQRVSGLGQVSFALEPGQPLQLDLELAQPYPTLEQATVAARSADWQPDTIQPESLPYMAELYHDSQISFLQAALPLFQQVQAGAWLQFELDNGRQQQQLLLTSVRGHEAVEQFRGCVAKMSPLSWQQARDTDIVFASGQRLVDRTQLPVLQKLARYLQLDPSVKKILIDGHTDDVGTVLANRQLSKERADEVAARLIELGVKASMLEVRAHGNRYPLLHSQGKAEQSNRRVSIRLIRTTS
;
A
#
# COMPACT_ATOMS: atom_id res chain seq x y z
N MET A 1 64.83 -59.18 1.82
CA MET A 1 63.56 -59.30 1.08
C MET A 1 62.58 -58.33 1.74
N SER A 2 62.49 -57.10 1.23
CA SER A 2 61.30 -56.51 0.58
C SER A 2 60.03 -56.70 1.42
N LEU A 3 59.38 -55.65 1.94
CA LEU A 3 58.49 -54.76 1.17
C LEU A 3 58.17 -53.50 2.00
N PHE A 4 58.35 -52.31 1.43
CA PHE A 4 57.69 -51.08 1.92
C PHE A 4 56.66 -50.64 0.87
N SER A 5 55.39 -50.60 1.28
CA SER A 5 54.25 -50.20 0.46
C SER A 5 54.10 -48.68 0.50
N LEU A 6 54.29 -48.00 -0.64
CA LEU A 6 53.95 -46.59 -0.80
C LEU A 6 52.48 -46.48 -1.20
N SER A 7 51.66 -45.92 -0.30
CA SER A 7 50.28 -45.53 -0.59
C SER A 7 50.27 -44.11 -1.14
N LEU A 8 49.96 -43.97 -2.43
CA LEU A 8 49.67 -42.69 -3.08
C LEU A 8 48.25 -42.25 -2.72
N TRP A 9 48.13 -41.17 -1.94
CA TRP A 9 46.86 -40.49 -1.71
C TRP A 9 46.60 -39.56 -2.88
N PHE A 10 45.62 -39.89 -3.72
CA PHE A 10 45.05 -38.94 -4.67
C PHE A 10 44.11 -38.01 -3.90
N SER A 11 44.56 -36.78 -3.63
CA SER A 11 43.69 -35.70 -3.22
C SER A 11 42.82 -35.28 -4.40
N THR A 12 41.56 -35.73 -4.42
CA THR A 12 40.55 -35.15 -5.31
C THR A 12 40.20 -33.77 -4.80
N SER A 13 40.82 -32.75 -5.39
CA SER A 13 40.38 -31.37 -5.22
C SER A 13 38.93 -31.27 -5.72
N ALA A 14 38.00 -30.98 -4.81
CA ALA A 14 36.65 -30.58 -5.18
C ALA A 14 36.76 -29.28 -6.00
N ILE A 15 36.46 -29.36 -7.29
CA ILE A 15 36.33 -28.17 -8.13
C ILE A 15 35.05 -27.47 -7.67
N GLY A 16 35.19 -26.46 -6.81
CA GLY A 16 34.10 -25.55 -6.51
C GLY A 16 33.69 -24.85 -7.80
N THR A 17 32.46 -25.04 -8.24
CA THR A 17 31.87 -24.27 -9.33
C THR A 17 31.85 -22.80 -8.91
N ALA A 18 32.68 -21.97 -9.56
CA ALA A 18 32.65 -20.53 -9.35
C ALA A 18 31.29 -19.97 -9.82
N ILE A 19 30.55 -19.35 -8.91
CA ILE A 19 29.35 -18.58 -9.23
C ILE A 19 29.80 -17.33 -10.00
N ALA A 20 29.29 -17.13 -11.21
CA ALA A 20 29.60 -15.93 -11.99
C ALA A 20 28.80 -14.75 -11.44
N GLY A 21 29.48 -13.80 -10.78
CA GLY A 21 28.89 -12.58 -10.24
C GLY A 21 28.90 -11.45 -11.27
N THR A 22 27.77 -10.75 -11.45
CA THR A 22 27.72 -9.50 -12.23
C THR A 22 27.29 -8.34 -11.33
N VAL A 23 28.02 -7.22 -11.39
CA VAL A 23 27.70 -6.01 -10.64
C VAL A 23 27.23 -4.95 -11.62
N LEU A 24 25.98 -4.52 -11.48
CA LEU A 24 25.41 -3.39 -12.20
C LEU A 24 25.40 -2.18 -11.28
N ILE A 25 26.27 -1.21 -11.58
CA ILE A 25 26.29 0.08 -10.89
C ILE A 25 25.54 1.08 -11.74
N GLN A 26 24.55 1.75 -11.15
CA GLN A 26 23.89 2.88 -11.79
C GLN A 26 24.76 4.13 -11.65
N PRO A 27 25.22 4.75 -12.76
CA PRO A 27 25.96 6.00 -12.70
C PRO A 27 25.14 7.09 -12.00
N ALA A 28 25.80 7.92 -11.19
CA ALA A 28 25.15 9.01 -10.45
C ALA A 28 24.33 9.96 -11.35
N GLU A 29 24.78 10.17 -12.58
CA GLU A 29 24.11 11.03 -13.58
C GLU A 29 22.76 10.46 -14.06
N GLN A 30 22.63 9.13 -14.01
CA GLN A 30 21.42 8.40 -14.39
C GLN A 30 20.50 8.14 -13.20
N ALA A 31 20.98 8.42 -11.98
CA ALA A 31 20.25 8.20 -10.72
C ALA A 31 19.28 9.34 -10.43
N GLN A 32 18.20 9.38 -11.21
CA GLN A 32 17.15 10.36 -11.03
C GLN A 32 15.93 9.71 -10.40
N TRP A 33 15.63 10.13 -9.18
CA TRP A 33 14.35 9.87 -8.54
C TRP A 33 13.24 10.66 -9.24
N GLN A 34 12.17 9.98 -9.60
CA GLN A 34 10.97 10.54 -10.19
C GLN A 34 9.80 10.26 -9.26
N LEU A 35 8.96 11.28 -9.02
CA LEU A 35 7.72 11.11 -8.29
C LEU A 35 6.58 10.90 -9.29
N ASP A 36 6.00 9.71 -9.28
CA ASP A 36 4.68 9.45 -9.85
C ASP A 36 3.63 9.56 -8.76
N SER A 37 2.58 10.35 -8.99
CA SER A 37 1.64 10.70 -7.92
C SER A 37 0.23 10.98 -8.41
N SER A 38 -0.72 10.63 -7.56
CA SER A 38 -2.12 11.00 -7.69
C SER A 38 -2.73 11.23 -6.31
N ALA A 39 -4.04 11.49 -6.26
CA ALA A 39 -4.74 11.50 -4.99
C ALA A 39 -4.78 10.12 -4.29
N PHE A 40 -4.45 9.03 -4.98
CA PHE A 40 -4.61 7.65 -4.50
C PHE A 40 -3.32 6.83 -4.52
N HIS A 41 -2.19 7.41 -4.92
CA HIS A 41 -0.88 6.78 -4.78
C HIS A 41 0.22 7.84 -4.74
N CYS A 42 1.31 7.52 -4.06
CA CYS A 42 2.59 8.20 -4.21
C CYS A 42 3.63 7.13 -4.49
N ARG A 43 4.39 7.28 -5.56
CA ARG A 43 5.46 6.35 -5.95
C ARG A 43 6.72 7.13 -6.27
N LEU A 44 7.73 6.98 -5.43
CA LEU A 44 9.07 7.50 -5.67
C LEU A 44 9.88 6.42 -6.36
N GLN A 45 10.32 6.66 -7.59
CA GLN A 45 10.88 5.60 -8.43
C GLN A 45 12.17 6.04 -9.12
N GLN A 46 13.07 5.08 -9.32
CA GLN A 46 14.29 5.26 -10.07
C GLN A 46 14.41 4.11 -11.07
N ARG A 47 14.57 4.46 -12.35
CA ARG A 47 14.86 3.47 -13.39
C ARG A 47 16.31 3.03 -13.27
N VAL A 48 16.53 1.74 -13.48
CA VAL A 48 17.84 1.10 -13.44
C VAL A 48 18.12 0.54 -14.84
N SER A 49 19.13 1.10 -15.51
CA SER A 49 19.46 0.74 -16.89
C SER A 49 19.75 -0.75 -17.03
N GLY A 50 19.06 -1.40 -17.97
CA GLY A 50 19.23 -2.83 -18.26
C GLY A 50 18.60 -3.80 -17.26
N LEU A 51 17.96 -3.30 -16.18
CA LEU A 51 17.37 -4.17 -15.15
C LEU A 51 15.88 -3.92 -14.93
N GLY A 52 15.43 -2.67 -14.85
CA GLY A 52 14.04 -2.34 -14.52
C GLY A 52 13.90 -1.07 -13.70
N GLN A 53 13.18 -1.14 -12.59
CA GLN A 53 12.80 0.00 -11.77
C GLN A 53 12.76 -0.36 -10.29
N VAL A 54 13.33 0.49 -9.44
CA VAL A 54 13.15 0.44 -7.99
C VAL A 54 12.15 1.50 -7.59
N SER A 55 11.22 1.18 -6.69
CA SER A 55 10.27 2.17 -6.20
C SER A 55 9.94 2.03 -4.71
N PHE A 56 9.73 3.16 -4.05
CA PHE A 56 9.01 3.27 -2.81
C PHE A 56 7.59 3.73 -3.11
N ALA A 57 6.58 2.95 -2.71
CA ALA A 57 5.19 3.25 -3.02
C ALA A 57 4.31 3.26 -1.78
N LEU A 58 3.34 4.17 -1.75
CA LEU A 58 2.29 4.22 -0.74
C LEU A 58 0.93 4.38 -1.41
N GLU A 59 -0.01 3.55 -0.99
CA GLU A 59 -1.42 3.61 -1.38
C GLU A 59 -2.31 3.68 -0.12
N PRO A 60 -3.53 4.23 -0.20
CA PRO A 60 -4.43 4.32 0.95
C PRO A 60 -4.69 2.95 1.59
N GLY A 61 -4.40 2.86 2.89
CA GLY A 61 -4.60 1.64 3.67
C GLY A 61 -3.50 0.58 3.52
N GLN A 62 -2.46 0.84 2.72
CA GLN A 62 -1.30 -0.03 2.59
C GLN A 62 -0.09 0.54 3.35
N PRO A 63 0.80 -0.31 3.89
CA PRO A 63 2.09 0.15 4.39
C PRO A 63 2.96 0.67 3.25
N LEU A 64 4.04 1.39 3.58
CA LEU A 64 5.06 1.74 2.59
C LEU A 64 5.63 0.45 1.99
N GLN A 65 5.70 0.40 0.68
CA GLN A 65 6.24 -0.72 -0.08
C GLN A 65 7.58 -0.31 -0.69
N LEU A 66 8.50 -1.28 -0.77
CA LEU A 66 9.74 -1.18 -1.54
C LEU A 66 9.71 -2.33 -2.54
N ASP A 67 9.74 -1.99 -3.82
CA ASP A 67 9.64 -2.95 -4.90
C ASP A 67 10.79 -2.78 -5.89
N LEU A 68 11.31 -3.91 -6.38
CA LEU A 68 12.13 -4.00 -7.57
C LEU A 68 11.29 -4.66 -8.67
N GLU A 69 10.91 -3.88 -9.67
CA GLU A 69 10.23 -4.35 -10.88
C GLU A 69 11.27 -4.55 -11.97
N LEU A 70 11.43 -5.79 -12.42
CA LEU A 70 12.38 -6.17 -13.45
C LEU A 70 11.77 -5.96 -14.84
N ALA A 71 12.58 -5.45 -15.79
CA ALA A 71 12.16 -5.25 -17.17
C ALA A 71 11.91 -6.57 -17.93
N GLN A 72 12.47 -7.68 -17.42
CA GLN A 72 12.27 -9.03 -17.90
C GLN A 72 12.21 -9.97 -16.70
N PRO A 73 11.43 -11.06 -16.76
CA PRO A 73 11.38 -12.06 -15.69
C PRO A 73 12.77 -12.61 -15.37
N TYR A 74 13.11 -12.68 -14.08
CA TYR A 74 14.37 -13.29 -13.65
C TYR A 74 14.24 -14.83 -13.73
N PRO A 75 15.21 -15.53 -14.36
CA PRO A 75 15.17 -16.99 -14.44
C PRO A 75 15.38 -17.58 -13.04
N THR A 76 14.31 -18.13 -12.47
CA THR A 76 14.22 -18.80 -11.15
C THR A 76 14.99 -18.07 -10.04
N LEU A 77 14.34 -17.14 -9.36
CA LEU A 77 14.92 -16.43 -8.22
C LEU A 77 14.90 -17.32 -6.97
N GLU A 78 16.06 -17.66 -6.43
CA GLU A 78 16.20 -18.43 -5.18
C GLU A 78 16.23 -17.49 -3.96
N GLN A 79 16.97 -16.39 -4.07
CA GLN A 79 17.08 -15.39 -3.02
C GLN A 79 17.16 -13.99 -3.62
N ALA A 80 16.44 -13.04 -3.01
CA ALA A 80 16.72 -11.63 -3.21
C ALA A 80 16.88 -10.93 -1.87
N THR A 81 17.88 -10.06 -1.78
CA THR A 81 18.09 -9.21 -0.62
C THR A 81 18.24 -7.75 -1.00
N VAL A 82 17.98 -6.88 -0.03
CA VAL A 82 18.28 -5.45 -0.12
C VAL A 82 18.89 -4.95 1.17
N ALA A 83 19.90 -4.09 1.07
CA ALA A 83 20.54 -3.43 2.20
C ALA A 83 20.87 -1.97 1.88
N ALA A 84 20.95 -1.13 2.91
CA ALA A 84 21.59 0.18 2.80
C ALA A 84 23.12 0.00 2.73
N ARG A 85 23.77 0.87 1.95
CA ARG A 85 25.24 0.94 1.86
C ARG A 85 25.69 2.40 1.87
N SER A 86 26.86 2.68 2.43
CA SER A 86 27.49 4.01 2.32
C SER A 86 27.74 4.36 0.87
N ALA A 87 27.65 5.64 0.55
CA ALA A 87 28.18 6.12 -0.71
C ALA A 87 29.70 5.99 -0.73
N ASP A 88 30.30 5.70 -1.89
CA ASP A 88 31.76 5.45 -2.01
C ASP A 88 32.64 6.64 -1.55
N TRP A 89 32.07 7.85 -1.46
CA TRP A 89 32.75 9.05 -0.97
C TRP A 89 32.57 9.31 0.54
N GLN A 90 31.72 8.55 1.23
CA GLN A 90 31.56 8.67 2.67
C GLN A 90 32.68 7.90 3.38
N PRO A 91 33.21 8.42 4.50
CA PRO A 91 34.19 7.69 5.30
C PRO A 91 33.65 6.33 5.75
N ASP A 92 34.49 5.29 5.77
CA ASP A 92 34.12 3.92 6.20
C ASP A 92 33.56 3.85 7.64
N THR A 93 33.76 4.89 8.44
CA THR A 93 33.17 5.01 9.79
C THR A 93 31.67 5.34 9.77
N ILE A 94 31.12 5.76 8.64
CA ILE A 94 29.69 6.06 8.45
C ILE A 94 29.11 4.94 7.55
N GLN A 95 29.07 3.72 8.07
CA GLN A 95 28.39 2.60 7.41
C GLN A 95 26.94 2.52 7.89
N PRO A 96 25.92 2.69 7.01
CA PRO A 96 24.56 2.34 7.36
C PRO A 96 24.53 0.82 7.51
N GLU A 97 24.72 0.35 8.73
CA GLU A 97 24.71 -1.07 9.06
C GLU A 97 23.26 -1.56 9.07
N SER A 98 22.74 -1.94 7.91
CA SER A 98 21.55 -2.78 7.85
C SER A 98 21.97 -4.17 7.43
N LEU A 99 21.65 -5.16 8.26
CA LEU A 99 21.61 -6.55 7.78
C LEU A 99 20.73 -6.62 6.53
N PRO A 100 21.07 -7.43 5.52
CA PRO A 100 20.25 -7.55 4.32
C PRO A 100 18.85 -8.03 4.67
N TYR A 101 17.84 -7.30 4.18
CA TYR A 101 16.45 -7.72 4.25
C TYR A 101 16.17 -8.69 3.11
N MET A 102 15.53 -9.82 3.41
CA MET A 102 15.06 -10.75 2.38
C MET A 102 13.72 -10.28 1.81
N ALA A 103 13.50 -10.46 0.51
CA ALA A 103 12.19 -10.19 -0.07
C ALA A 103 11.15 -11.23 0.36
N GLU A 104 9.92 -10.77 0.54
CA GLU A 104 8.80 -11.57 1.02
C GLU A 104 7.88 -12.06 -0.09
N LEU A 105 7.83 -11.35 -1.23
CA LEU A 105 6.96 -11.69 -2.35
C LEU A 105 7.71 -11.59 -3.67
N TYR A 106 7.43 -12.57 -4.54
CA TYR A 106 8.00 -12.69 -5.87
C TYR A 106 6.90 -13.14 -6.82
N HIS A 107 6.49 -12.26 -7.72
CA HIS A 107 5.47 -12.60 -8.72
C HIS A 107 5.74 -11.87 -10.04
N ASP A 108 5.65 -12.62 -11.15
CA ASP A 108 5.92 -12.18 -12.52
C ASP A 108 7.33 -11.58 -12.72
N SER A 109 7.50 -10.30 -12.39
CA SER A 109 8.76 -9.56 -12.45
C SER A 109 8.90 -8.57 -11.30
N GLN A 110 8.02 -8.65 -10.31
CA GLN A 110 8.03 -7.82 -9.12
C GLN A 110 8.59 -8.58 -7.92
N ILE A 111 9.52 -7.94 -7.23
CA ILE A 111 10.14 -8.41 -5.99
C ILE A 111 9.83 -7.38 -4.91
N SER A 112 9.12 -7.78 -3.86
CA SER A 112 8.70 -6.87 -2.78
C SER A 112 9.48 -7.11 -1.48
N PHE A 113 9.91 -6.01 -0.87
CA PHE A 113 10.67 -5.94 0.38
C PHE A 113 9.88 -5.15 1.45
N LEU A 114 8.81 -5.75 1.97
CA LEU A 114 7.84 -5.10 2.84
C LEU A 114 8.46 -4.63 4.17
N GLN A 115 9.29 -5.46 4.80
CA GLN A 115 9.97 -5.12 6.06
C GLN A 115 11.10 -4.11 5.86
N ALA A 116 11.70 -4.08 4.68
CA ALA A 116 12.81 -3.18 4.36
C ALA A 116 12.34 -1.76 4.02
N ALA A 117 11.09 -1.60 3.60
CA ALA A 117 10.61 -0.37 2.99
C ALA A 117 10.82 0.88 3.87
N LEU A 118 10.29 0.90 5.10
CA LEU A 118 10.44 2.05 5.99
C LEU A 118 11.88 2.31 6.43
N PRO A 119 12.65 1.34 6.97
CA PRO A 119 14.02 1.60 7.40
C PRO A 119 14.90 2.05 6.24
N LEU A 120 14.81 1.43 5.07
CA LEU A 120 15.62 1.81 3.91
C LEU A 120 15.19 3.16 3.31
N PHE A 121 13.90 3.51 3.36
CA PHE A 121 13.43 4.84 2.96
C PHE A 121 14.08 5.95 3.81
N GLN A 122 14.23 5.72 5.12
CA GLN A 122 14.93 6.65 6.02
C GLN A 122 16.43 6.73 5.70
N GLN A 123 17.06 5.61 5.34
CA GLN A 123 18.47 5.59 4.95
C GLN A 123 18.70 6.33 3.62
N VAL A 124 17.80 6.18 2.63
CA VAL A 124 17.84 6.97 1.38
C VAL A 124 17.71 8.46 1.66
N GLN A 125 16.87 8.86 2.62
CA GLN A 125 16.78 10.26 3.05
C GLN A 125 18.11 10.77 3.62
N ALA A 126 18.85 9.93 4.34
CA ALA A 126 20.17 10.23 4.90
C ALA A 126 21.30 10.15 3.85
N GLY A 127 20.99 9.83 2.59
CA GLY A 127 21.97 9.74 1.51
C GLY A 127 22.65 8.38 1.37
N ALA A 128 22.17 7.35 2.07
CA ALA A 128 22.64 5.98 1.85
C ALA A 128 22.22 5.47 0.46
N TRP A 129 23.03 4.63 -0.13
CA TRP A 129 22.71 3.88 -1.35
C TRP A 129 21.95 2.62 -0.99
N LEU A 130 21.28 2.01 -1.97
CA LEU A 130 20.66 0.70 -1.81
C LEU A 130 21.42 -0.33 -2.64
N GLN A 131 21.76 -1.46 -2.02
CA GLN A 131 22.35 -2.60 -2.69
C GLN A 131 21.31 -3.72 -2.71
N PHE A 132 20.94 -4.16 -3.92
CA PHE A 132 20.12 -5.34 -4.12
C PHE A 132 21.01 -6.49 -4.58
N GLU A 133 20.72 -7.70 -4.10
CA GLU A 133 21.39 -8.91 -4.57
C GLU A 133 20.33 -9.92 -4.98
N LEU A 134 20.44 -10.42 -6.22
CA LEU A 134 19.57 -11.43 -6.79
C LEU A 134 20.38 -12.69 -7.05
N ASP A 135 19.92 -13.84 -6.55
CA ASP A 135 20.57 -15.13 -6.73
C ASP A 135 19.58 -16.16 -7.29
N ASN A 136 20.04 -16.95 -8.26
CA ASN A 136 19.30 -18.07 -8.84
C ASN A 136 20.00 -19.43 -8.66
N GLY A 137 20.96 -19.52 -7.74
CA GLY A 137 21.75 -20.71 -7.46
C GLY A 137 22.89 -20.96 -8.46
N ARG A 138 22.94 -20.20 -9.58
CA ARG A 138 23.99 -20.30 -10.61
C ARG A 138 24.74 -18.99 -10.82
N GLN A 139 24.05 -17.88 -10.64
CA GLN A 139 24.54 -16.54 -10.90
C GLN A 139 24.03 -15.60 -9.81
N GLN A 140 24.95 -14.78 -9.32
CA GLN A 140 24.63 -13.69 -8.42
C GLN A 140 24.68 -12.38 -9.20
N GLN A 141 23.63 -11.59 -9.11
CA GLN A 141 23.55 -10.28 -9.71
C GLN A 141 23.39 -9.23 -8.63
N GLN A 142 24.36 -8.32 -8.53
CA GLN A 142 24.32 -7.20 -7.60
C GLN A 142 23.90 -5.93 -8.34
N LEU A 143 23.03 -5.16 -7.71
CA LEU A 143 22.59 -3.86 -8.17
C LEU A 143 22.90 -2.81 -7.11
N LEU A 144 23.59 -1.75 -7.52
CA LEU A 144 23.85 -0.60 -6.67
C LEU A 144 23.06 0.63 -7.15
N LEU A 145 22.08 1.03 -6.34
CA LEU A 145 21.22 2.18 -6.55
C LEU A 145 21.77 3.38 -5.76
N THR A 146 22.27 4.38 -6.47
CA THR A 146 22.79 5.60 -5.85
C THR A 146 21.63 6.56 -5.50
N SER A 147 21.70 7.22 -4.34
CA SER A 147 20.65 8.11 -3.82
C SER A 147 20.91 9.59 -4.10
N VAL A 148 21.30 9.91 -5.33
CA VAL A 148 21.53 11.30 -5.76
C VAL A 148 20.27 12.14 -5.53
N ARG A 149 20.39 13.23 -4.78
CA ARG A 149 19.26 14.09 -4.35
C ARG A 149 18.16 13.33 -3.57
N GLY A 150 18.50 12.22 -2.89
CA GLY A 150 17.56 11.40 -2.13
C GLY A 150 16.76 12.19 -1.08
N HIS A 151 17.39 13.14 -0.39
CA HIS A 151 16.70 14.02 0.57
C HIS A 151 15.52 14.79 -0.06
N GLU A 152 15.76 15.45 -1.19
CA GLU A 152 14.73 16.23 -1.89
C GLU A 152 13.63 15.32 -2.44
N ALA A 153 14.02 14.18 -3.02
CA ALA A 153 13.10 13.17 -3.52
C ALA A 153 12.15 12.66 -2.41
N VAL A 154 12.69 12.39 -1.22
CA VAL A 154 11.93 11.98 -0.04
C VAL A 154 10.98 13.09 0.45
N GLU A 155 11.42 14.35 0.46
CA GLU A 155 10.55 15.46 0.87
C GLU A 155 9.40 15.70 -0.14
N GLN A 156 9.66 15.54 -1.44
CA GLN A 156 8.59 15.55 -2.46
C GLN A 156 7.59 14.41 -2.23
N PHE A 157 8.07 13.20 -1.94
CA PHE A 157 7.22 12.06 -1.61
C PHE A 157 6.37 12.31 -0.36
N ARG A 158 6.96 12.84 0.73
CA ARG A 158 6.21 13.23 1.94
C ARG A 158 5.14 14.28 1.65
N GLY A 159 5.46 15.26 0.79
CA GLY A 159 4.49 16.26 0.33
C GLY A 159 3.33 15.66 -0.48
N CYS A 160 3.59 14.59 -1.25
CA CYS A 160 2.56 13.80 -1.90
C CYS A 160 1.68 13.08 -0.88
N VAL A 161 2.29 12.34 0.06
CA VAL A 161 1.59 11.56 1.09
C VAL A 161 0.65 12.45 1.93
N ALA A 162 1.09 13.66 2.29
CA ALA A 162 0.29 14.61 3.04
C ALA A 162 -1.02 15.04 2.33
N LYS A 163 -1.11 14.90 1.00
CA LYS A 163 -2.26 15.29 0.19
C LYS A 163 -3.16 14.12 -0.22
N MET A 164 -2.71 12.88 0.02
CA MET A 164 -3.40 11.66 -0.38
C MET A 164 -4.80 11.54 0.24
N SER A 165 -5.62 10.74 -0.43
CA SER A 165 -6.89 10.28 0.10
C SER A 165 -6.68 9.43 1.36
N PRO A 166 -7.49 9.63 2.41
CA PRO A 166 -7.46 8.78 3.60
C PRO A 166 -8.10 7.40 3.39
N LEU A 167 -8.78 7.18 2.26
CA LEU A 167 -9.50 5.94 1.94
C LEU A 167 -9.11 5.42 0.55
N SER A 168 -9.07 4.11 0.41
CA SER A 168 -9.06 3.43 -0.90
C SER A 168 -10.48 3.36 -1.48
N TRP A 169 -10.61 2.99 -2.76
CA TRP A 169 -11.93 2.74 -3.35
C TRP A 169 -12.70 1.65 -2.61
N GLN A 170 -12.03 0.55 -2.25
CA GLN A 170 -12.63 -0.57 -1.54
C GLN A 170 -13.21 -0.13 -0.18
N GLN A 171 -12.52 0.79 0.50
CA GLN A 171 -12.97 1.34 1.78
C GLN A 171 -14.08 2.39 1.63
N ALA A 172 -13.99 3.23 0.59
CA ALA A 172 -14.96 4.33 0.40
C ALA A 172 -16.26 3.87 -0.27
N ARG A 173 -16.23 2.82 -1.08
CA ARG A 173 -17.35 2.37 -1.91
C ARG A 173 -18.59 2.05 -1.07
N ASP A 174 -18.42 1.33 0.03
CA ASP A 174 -19.49 0.89 0.91
C ASP A 174 -19.12 1.30 2.34
N THR A 175 -19.88 2.25 2.91
CA THR A 175 -19.64 2.80 4.25
C THR A 175 -20.94 2.78 5.04
N ASP A 176 -20.89 2.27 6.27
CA ASP A 176 -22.05 2.23 7.17
C ASP A 176 -21.89 3.22 8.33
N ILE A 177 -22.99 3.90 8.67
CA ILE A 177 -23.14 4.70 9.89
C ILE A 177 -24.18 4.03 10.78
N VAL A 178 -23.80 3.68 12.00
CA VAL A 178 -24.66 2.94 12.95
C VAL A 178 -25.38 3.87 13.91
N PHE A 179 -26.57 3.46 14.35
CA PHE A 179 -27.42 4.24 15.24
C PHE A 179 -27.87 3.40 16.46
N ALA A 180 -27.93 4.05 17.63
CA ALA A 180 -28.59 3.49 18.80
C ALA A 180 -30.11 3.43 18.59
N SER A 181 -30.81 2.73 19.50
CA SER A 181 -32.27 2.65 19.45
C SER A 181 -32.89 4.05 19.58
N GLY A 182 -33.83 4.38 18.69
CA GLY A 182 -34.46 5.71 18.61
C GLY A 182 -33.56 6.88 18.19
N GLN A 183 -32.24 6.69 18.07
CA GLN A 183 -31.31 7.75 17.67
C GLN A 183 -31.56 8.16 16.22
N ARG A 184 -31.64 9.47 15.97
CA ARG A 184 -31.81 10.07 14.64
C ARG A 184 -30.56 10.76 14.12
N LEU A 185 -29.77 11.31 15.04
CA LEU A 185 -28.58 12.09 14.73
C LEU A 185 -27.33 11.21 14.67
N VAL A 186 -26.41 11.52 13.75
CA VAL A 186 -25.12 10.85 13.67
C VAL A 186 -24.32 11.11 14.95
N ASP A 187 -23.75 10.05 15.52
CA ASP A 187 -22.90 10.17 16.70
C ASP A 187 -21.60 10.93 16.36
N ARG A 188 -21.13 11.79 17.28
CA ARG A 188 -19.89 12.56 17.08
C ARG A 188 -18.67 11.68 16.82
N THR A 189 -18.63 10.48 17.39
CA THR A 189 -17.57 9.49 17.17
C THR A 189 -17.50 8.98 15.74
N GLN A 190 -18.59 9.08 14.98
CA GLN A 190 -18.67 8.64 13.58
C GLN A 190 -18.49 9.79 12.57
N LEU A 191 -18.47 11.06 13.02
CA LEU A 191 -18.19 12.20 12.12
C LEU A 191 -16.87 12.08 11.35
N PRO A 192 -15.76 11.57 11.93
CA PRO A 192 -14.53 11.36 11.18
C PRO A 192 -14.68 10.41 9.98
N VAL A 193 -15.62 9.46 10.02
CA VAL A 193 -15.91 8.57 8.89
C VAL A 193 -16.48 9.37 7.72
N LEU A 194 -17.47 10.22 7.99
CA LEU A 194 -18.08 11.09 6.98
C LEU A 194 -17.09 12.13 6.44
N GLN A 195 -16.20 12.66 7.29
CA GLN A 195 -15.14 13.59 6.86
C GLN A 195 -14.15 12.91 5.89
N LYS A 196 -13.69 11.70 6.21
CA LYS A 196 -12.83 10.91 5.32
C LYS A 196 -13.51 10.60 3.99
N LEU A 197 -14.80 10.24 4.03
CA LEU A 197 -15.60 9.98 2.83
C LEU A 197 -15.80 11.25 1.98
N ALA A 198 -16.11 12.39 2.59
CA ALA A 198 -16.24 13.66 1.88
C ALA A 198 -14.91 14.07 1.23
N ARG A 199 -13.77 13.90 1.93
CA ARG A 199 -12.44 14.12 1.37
C ARG A 199 -12.17 13.19 0.17
N TYR A 200 -12.52 11.91 0.28
CA TYR A 200 -12.42 10.95 -0.83
C TYR A 200 -13.21 11.44 -2.06
N LEU A 201 -14.46 11.86 -1.86
CA LEU A 201 -15.36 12.33 -2.93
C LEU A 201 -14.85 13.60 -3.63
N GLN A 202 -14.11 14.45 -2.93
CA GLN A 202 -13.46 15.62 -3.54
C GLN A 202 -12.27 15.23 -4.43
N LEU A 203 -11.61 14.11 -4.11
CA LEU A 203 -10.42 13.62 -4.80
C LEU A 203 -10.73 12.67 -5.96
N ASP A 204 -11.89 12.00 -5.93
CA ASP A 204 -12.33 11.07 -6.98
C ASP A 204 -13.48 11.63 -7.84
N PRO A 205 -13.20 12.30 -8.96
CA PRO A 205 -14.24 12.82 -9.85
C PRO A 205 -14.98 11.75 -10.65
N SER A 206 -14.56 10.47 -10.58
CA SER A 206 -15.24 9.37 -11.28
C SER A 206 -16.53 8.94 -10.56
N VAL A 207 -16.68 9.26 -9.27
CA VAL A 207 -17.92 9.04 -8.52
C VAL A 207 -18.99 10.02 -9.00
N LYS A 208 -20.11 9.50 -9.49
CA LYS A 208 -21.23 10.32 -10.01
C LYS A 208 -22.48 10.28 -9.14
N LYS A 209 -22.66 9.21 -8.37
CA LYS A 209 -23.87 9.01 -7.58
C LYS A 209 -23.53 8.35 -6.24
N ILE A 210 -24.26 8.78 -5.22
CA ILE A 210 -24.11 8.36 -3.83
C ILE A 210 -25.50 7.94 -3.37
N LEU A 211 -25.68 6.65 -3.12
CA LEU A 211 -26.92 6.12 -2.56
C LEU A 211 -26.80 6.15 -1.04
N ILE A 212 -27.80 6.71 -0.37
CA ILE A 212 -27.87 6.80 1.10
C ILE A 212 -29.12 6.05 1.54
N ASP A 213 -28.91 4.84 2.03
CA ASP A 213 -29.95 3.87 2.37
C ASP A 213 -30.15 3.79 3.88
N GLY A 214 -31.31 4.26 4.37
CA GLY A 214 -31.68 4.15 5.77
C GLY A 214 -32.31 2.81 6.12
N HIS A 215 -31.90 2.23 7.24
CA HIS A 215 -32.42 0.98 7.80
C HIS A 215 -32.76 1.11 9.29
N THR A 216 -33.69 0.27 9.76
CA THR A 216 -34.00 0.08 11.19
C THR A 216 -33.93 -1.40 11.56
N ASP A 217 -33.96 -1.68 12.86
CA ASP A 217 -34.34 -2.99 13.37
C ASP A 217 -35.86 -3.22 13.22
N ASP A 218 -36.32 -4.39 13.64
CA ASP A 218 -37.71 -4.85 13.52
C ASP A 218 -38.63 -4.37 14.66
N VAL A 219 -38.09 -3.58 15.59
CA VAL A 219 -38.85 -3.03 16.72
C VAL A 219 -39.77 -1.90 16.24
N GLY A 220 -41.06 -1.98 16.58
CA GLY A 220 -42.05 -0.95 16.26
C GLY A 220 -42.85 -1.20 14.98
N THR A 221 -43.65 -0.21 14.57
CA THR A 221 -44.53 -0.36 13.38
C THR A 221 -43.76 -0.12 12.08
N VAL A 222 -44.19 -0.74 10.99
CA VAL A 222 -43.61 -0.55 9.66
C VAL A 222 -43.57 0.93 9.24
N LEU A 223 -44.63 1.69 9.56
CA LEU A 223 -44.70 3.12 9.26
C LEU A 223 -43.68 3.92 10.07
N ALA A 224 -43.56 3.64 11.39
CA ALA A 224 -42.58 4.30 12.25
C ALA A 224 -41.14 4.00 11.79
N ASN A 225 -40.86 2.74 11.42
CA ASN A 225 -39.55 2.31 10.94
C ASN A 225 -39.19 2.94 9.58
N ARG A 226 -40.17 3.06 8.68
CA ARG A 226 -39.97 3.77 7.41
C ARG A 226 -39.65 5.25 7.63
N GLN A 227 -40.35 5.91 8.54
CA GLN A 227 -40.08 7.31 8.88
C GLN A 227 -38.71 7.49 9.55
N LEU A 228 -38.37 6.66 10.54
CA LEU A 228 -37.09 6.73 11.25
C LEU A 228 -35.89 6.46 10.32
N SER A 229 -36.00 5.46 9.44
CA SER A 229 -34.94 5.21 8.45
C SER A 229 -34.74 6.40 7.51
N LYS A 230 -35.83 7.07 7.09
CA LYS A 230 -35.74 8.29 6.27
C LYS A 230 -35.02 9.40 7.02
N GLU A 231 -35.40 9.69 8.26
CA GLU A 231 -34.79 10.75 9.08
C GLU A 231 -33.29 10.55 9.26
N ARG A 232 -32.84 9.31 9.50
CA ARG A 232 -31.41 8.98 9.60
C ARG A 232 -30.66 9.19 8.29
N ALA A 233 -31.25 8.76 7.18
CA ALA A 233 -30.64 8.90 5.86
C ALA A 233 -30.56 10.38 5.44
N ASP A 234 -31.60 11.17 5.74
CA ASP A 234 -31.62 12.62 5.53
C ASP A 234 -30.54 13.32 6.39
N GLU A 235 -30.35 12.93 7.66
CA GLU A 235 -29.28 13.47 8.51
C GLU A 235 -27.89 13.17 7.92
N VAL A 236 -27.62 11.93 7.49
CA VAL A 236 -26.33 11.58 6.87
C VAL A 236 -26.10 12.38 5.59
N ALA A 237 -27.14 12.54 4.76
CA ALA A 237 -27.08 13.37 3.56
C ALA A 237 -26.77 14.84 3.90
N ALA A 238 -27.43 15.40 4.92
CA ALA A 238 -27.18 16.76 5.38
C ALA A 238 -25.73 16.95 5.84
N ARG A 239 -25.18 16.00 6.61
CA ARG A 239 -23.76 16.02 7.01
C ARG A 239 -22.80 15.98 5.84
N LEU A 240 -23.06 15.14 4.84
CA LEU A 240 -22.22 15.10 3.64
C LEU A 240 -22.30 16.41 2.85
N ILE A 241 -23.47 17.04 2.76
CA ILE A 241 -23.64 18.36 2.14
C ILE A 241 -22.86 19.44 2.89
N GLU A 242 -22.95 19.47 4.24
CA GLU A 242 -22.17 20.36 5.09
C GLU A 242 -20.66 20.21 4.86
N LEU A 243 -20.20 18.99 4.57
CA LEU A 243 -18.80 18.67 4.26
C LEU A 243 -18.42 18.96 2.79
N GLY A 244 -19.32 19.54 1.99
CA GLY A 244 -19.05 20.00 0.64
C GLY A 244 -19.41 19.01 -0.47
N VAL A 245 -20.11 17.90 -0.17
CA VAL A 245 -20.63 16.99 -1.19
C VAL A 245 -21.84 17.63 -1.87
N LYS A 246 -21.86 17.61 -3.21
CA LYS A 246 -22.96 18.21 -3.98
C LYS A 246 -24.26 17.42 -3.74
N ALA A 247 -25.32 18.12 -3.33
CA ALA A 247 -26.64 17.51 -3.11
C ALA A 247 -27.17 16.74 -4.33
N SER A 248 -26.84 17.20 -5.55
CA SER A 248 -27.23 16.52 -6.80
C SER A 248 -26.62 15.14 -7.00
N MET A 249 -25.57 14.78 -6.26
CA MET A 249 -24.98 13.45 -6.28
C MET A 249 -25.70 12.48 -5.33
N LEU A 250 -26.49 12.99 -4.38
CA LEU A 250 -27.08 12.20 -3.29
C LEU A 250 -28.47 11.70 -3.67
N GLU A 251 -28.71 10.40 -3.47
CA GLU A 251 -30.04 9.81 -3.53
C GLU A 251 -30.38 9.16 -2.19
N VAL A 252 -31.32 9.74 -1.47
CA VAL A 252 -31.77 9.24 -0.17
C VAL A 252 -32.92 8.25 -0.34
N ARG A 253 -32.80 7.08 0.28
CA ARG A 253 -33.80 6.01 0.25
C ARG A 253 -34.06 5.48 1.65
N ALA A 254 -35.32 5.16 1.92
CA ALA A 254 -35.78 4.70 3.23
C ALA A 254 -36.38 3.29 3.14
N HIS A 255 -35.72 2.33 3.77
CA HIS A 255 -36.11 0.93 3.69
C HIS A 255 -36.89 0.44 4.91
N GLY A 256 -36.82 1.17 6.03
CA GLY A 256 -37.31 0.69 7.32
C GLY A 256 -36.64 -0.62 7.72
N ASN A 257 -37.45 -1.57 8.19
CA ASN A 257 -37.02 -2.89 8.63
C ASN A 257 -37.06 -3.97 7.53
N ARG A 258 -37.25 -3.58 6.25
CA ARG A 258 -37.48 -4.55 5.15
C ARG A 258 -36.24 -5.33 4.71
N TYR A 259 -35.04 -4.80 4.96
CA TYR A 259 -33.77 -5.40 4.54
C TYR A 259 -32.82 -5.51 5.74
N PRO A 260 -33.08 -6.44 6.69
CA PRO A 260 -32.18 -6.69 7.79
C PRO A 260 -30.85 -7.28 7.26
N LEU A 261 -29.74 -6.82 7.82
CA LEU A 261 -28.42 -7.39 7.54
C LEU A 261 -28.25 -8.72 8.28
N LEU A 262 -28.77 -8.79 9.50
CA LEU A 262 -28.71 -9.96 10.37
C LEU A 262 -30.09 -10.27 10.93
N HIS A 263 -30.48 -11.54 10.89
CA HIS A 263 -31.72 -12.04 11.48
C HIS A 263 -31.41 -12.67 12.85
N SER A 264 -30.99 -11.86 13.82
CA SER A 264 -30.80 -12.33 15.20
C SER A 264 -30.94 -11.20 16.21
N GLN A 265 -31.29 -11.55 17.45
CA GLN A 265 -31.49 -10.57 18.53
C GLN A 265 -30.15 -10.14 19.17
N GLY A 266 -30.15 -8.99 19.83
CA GLY A 266 -28.98 -8.46 20.56
C GLY A 266 -28.04 -7.64 19.67
N LYS A 267 -26.72 -7.94 19.67
CA LYS A 267 -25.71 -7.13 18.94
C LYS A 267 -26.01 -7.01 17.43
N ALA A 268 -26.69 -7.99 16.85
CA ALA A 268 -27.12 -8.00 15.46
C ALA A 268 -28.17 -6.90 15.13
N GLU A 269 -28.98 -6.49 16.11
CA GLU A 269 -29.96 -5.41 15.92
C GLU A 269 -29.28 -4.06 15.71
N GLN A 270 -28.12 -3.83 16.33
CA GLN A 270 -27.37 -2.60 16.14
C GLN A 270 -26.85 -2.47 14.71
N SER A 271 -26.44 -3.57 14.09
CA SER A 271 -26.04 -3.59 12.67
C SER A 271 -27.24 -3.38 11.72
N ASN A 272 -28.47 -3.67 12.17
CA ASN A 272 -29.69 -3.38 11.40
C ASN A 272 -30.06 -1.89 11.48
N ARG A 273 -29.78 -1.22 12.60
CA ARG A 273 -29.94 0.24 12.76
C ARG A 273 -28.77 0.99 12.13
N ARG A 274 -28.77 1.09 10.80
CA ARG A 274 -27.70 1.75 10.05
C ARG A 274 -28.21 2.63 8.93
N VAL A 275 -27.34 3.49 8.44
CA VAL A 275 -27.42 4.10 7.12
C VAL A 275 -26.25 3.57 6.30
N SER A 276 -26.54 2.92 5.18
CA SER A 276 -25.54 2.44 4.24
C SER A 276 -25.33 3.46 3.14
N ILE A 277 -24.09 3.85 2.93
CA ILE A 277 -23.66 4.78 1.89
C ILE A 277 -22.95 3.98 0.82
N ARG A 278 -23.45 4.06 -0.43
CA ARG A 278 -22.85 3.38 -1.57
C ARG A 278 -22.45 4.37 -2.66
N LEU A 279 -21.16 4.36 -3.02
CA LEU A 279 -20.62 5.16 -4.11
C LEU A 279 -20.75 4.40 -5.45
N ILE A 280 -21.10 5.13 -6.49
CA ILE A 280 -21.19 4.61 -7.87
C ILE A 280 -20.28 5.44 -8.76
N ARG A 281 -19.30 4.77 -9.34
CA ARG A 281 -18.47 5.29 -10.44
C ARG A 281 -19.16 5.05 -11.77
N THR A 282 -18.98 5.95 -12.72
CA THR A 282 -19.27 5.62 -14.12
C THR A 282 -18.06 4.88 -14.67
N THR A 283 -18.26 3.67 -15.18
CA THR A 283 -17.25 3.02 -16.01
C THR A 283 -17.21 3.79 -17.32
N SER A 284 -16.10 4.50 -17.55
CA SER A 284 -15.71 4.95 -18.90
C SER A 284 -15.41 3.75 -19.80
#